data_AF-A0A820WWG6-F1
#
_entry.id   AF-A0A820WWG6-F1
#
_cell.length_a   1.000
_cell.length_b   1.000
_cell.length_c   1.000
_cell.angle_alpha   90.00
_cell.angle_beta   90.00
_cell.angle_gamma   90.00
#
_symmetry.space_group_name_H-M   'P 1'
#
loop_
_entity.id
_entity.type
_entity.pdbx_description
1 polymer ?
#
loop_
_entity_poly.entity_id
_entity_poly.type
_entity_poly.pdbx_seq_one_letter_code
_entity_poly.pdbx_strand_id
1 'polypeptide(L)'
;MSLVRQGNISMLEEYLSPIPNPDRYLNRVFGDEFMQQCSLLTIACLNEHINLMRVLIKRFQLDLEIKNDILFGDGHKNNDANFAVSVYPMYDQVSPLMWAAEKKRTSIVNAIRSHCPLIEQIEAEELLGTTFVCFDLDESDFKQAY
;
A
#
# COMPACT_ATOMS: atom_id res chain seq x y z
N MET A 1 12.04 -11.02 0.85
CA MET A 1 11.20 -10.27 -0.11
C MET A 1 10.77 -11.09 -1.33
N SER A 2 11.66 -11.84 -2.01
CA SER A 2 11.35 -12.53 -3.27
C SER A 2 10.13 -13.47 -3.20
N LEU A 3 9.97 -14.23 -2.10
CA LEU A 3 8.84 -15.16 -1.92
C LEU A 3 7.48 -14.45 -1.93
N VAL A 4 7.38 -13.28 -1.30
CA VAL A 4 6.15 -12.48 -1.25
C VAL A 4 5.85 -11.85 -2.60
N ARG A 5 6.88 -11.37 -3.33
CA ARG A 5 6.72 -10.88 -4.71
C ARG A 5 6.21 -11.96 -5.67
N GLN A 6 6.60 -13.22 -5.43
CA GLN A 6 6.16 -14.37 -6.22
C GLN A 6 4.77 -14.90 -5.80
N GLY A 7 4.18 -14.39 -4.71
CA GLY A 7 2.90 -14.89 -4.22
C GLY A 7 2.96 -16.32 -3.64
N ASN A 8 4.15 -16.84 -3.34
CA ASN A 8 4.32 -18.24 -2.95
C ASN A 8 4.01 -18.46 -1.46
N ILE A 9 2.74 -18.74 -1.17
CA ILE A 9 2.22 -18.95 0.18
C ILE A 9 2.90 -20.14 0.85
N SER A 10 3.02 -21.28 0.16
CA SER A 10 3.55 -22.52 0.75
C SER A 10 4.99 -22.38 1.23
N MET A 11 5.87 -21.80 0.41
CA MET A 11 7.26 -21.55 0.80
C MET A 11 7.37 -20.49 1.90
N LEU A 12 6.47 -19.49 1.90
CA LEU A 12 6.46 -18.50 2.97
C LEU A 12 6.07 -19.14 4.30
N GLU A 13 5.07 -20.01 4.33
CA GLU A 13 4.66 -20.73 5.54
C GLU A 13 5.78 -21.63 6.06
N GLU A 14 6.46 -22.37 5.17
CA GLU A 14 7.62 -23.17 5.54
C GLU A 14 8.73 -22.31 6.16
N TYR A 15 9.01 -21.14 5.57
CA TYR A 15 10.03 -20.20 6.06
C TYR A 15 9.67 -19.55 7.41
N LEU A 16 8.39 -19.29 7.65
CA LEU A 16 7.91 -18.68 8.90
C LEU A 16 7.74 -19.72 10.02
N SER A 17 7.52 -20.99 9.69
CA SER A 17 7.29 -22.06 10.67
C SER A 17 8.35 -22.23 11.76
N PRO A 18 9.67 -22.08 11.50
CA PRO A 18 10.68 -22.19 12.56
C PRO A 18 10.84 -20.90 13.39
N ILE A 19 10.18 -19.79 13.03
CA ILE A 19 10.37 -18.50 13.68
C ILE A 19 9.47 -18.43 14.93
N PRO A 20 10.01 -18.25 16.15
CA PRO A 20 9.20 -18.29 17.38
C PRO A 20 8.18 -17.15 17.51
N ASN A 21 8.41 -16.03 16.83
CA ASN A 21 7.51 -14.88 16.75
C ASN A 21 7.60 -14.30 15.33
N PRO A 22 6.81 -14.84 14.39
CA PRO A 22 6.84 -14.39 12.99
C PRO A 22 6.30 -12.96 12.85
N ASP A 23 5.41 -12.50 13.74
CA ASP A 23 4.84 -11.13 13.69
C ASP A 23 5.92 -10.06 13.75
N ARG A 24 6.93 -10.23 14.63
CA ARG A 24 8.07 -9.29 14.71
C ARG A 24 8.87 -9.22 13.41
N TYR A 25 8.91 -10.29 12.63
CA TYR A 25 9.55 -10.30 11.32
C TYR A 25 8.65 -9.69 10.25
N LEU A 26 7.36 -10.04 10.27
CA LEU A 26 6.39 -9.61 9.28
C LEU A 26 6.09 -8.10 9.35
N ASN A 27 6.14 -7.53 10.56
CA ASN A 27 5.93 -6.10 10.81
C ASN A 27 7.19 -5.24 10.59
N ARG A 28 8.26 -5.81 10.03
CA ARG A 28 9.43 -5.00 9.62
C ARG A 28 9.19 -4.38 8.26
N VAL A 29 9.75 -3.18 8.11
CA VAL A 29 9.90 -2.52 6.84
C VAL A 29 11.25 -2.92 6.24
N PHE A 30 11.23 -3.29 4.97
CA PHE A 30 12.41 -3.74 4.25
C PHE A 30 12.69 -2.77 3.10
N GLY A 31 13.96 -2.40 2.94
CA GLY A 31 14.43 -1.62 1.80
C GLY A 31 14.46 -2.46 0.53
N ASP A 32 13.97 -1.90 -0.57
CA ASP A 32 14.03 -2.52 -1.90
C ASP A 32 15.09 -1.86 -2.79
N GLU A 33 15.38 -2.49 -3.94
CA GLU A 33 16.30 -1.97 -4.97
C GLU A 33 15.91 -0.57 -5.49
N PHE A 34 14.64 -0.19 -5.34
CA PHE A 34 14.10 1.13 -5.70
C PHE A 34 14.09 2.12 -4.54
N MET A 35 14.86 1.89 -3.47
CA MET A 35 14.92 2.74 -2.27
C MET A 35 13.57 2.92 -1.54
N GLN A 36 12.56 2.11 -1.90
CA GLN A 36 11.30 2.02 -1.18
C GLN A 36 11.50 1.27 0.13
N GLN A 37 10.77 1.67 1.16
CA GLN A 37 10.72 0.95 2.42
C GLN A 37 9.33 0.36 2.60
N CYS A 38 9.20 -0.96 2.40
CA CYS A 38 7.89 -1.63 2.41
C CYS A 38 7.85 -2.81 3.41
N SER A 39 6.75 -2.92 4.14
CA SER A 39 6.38 -4.13 4.87
C SER A 39 6.03 -5.27 3.93
N LEU A 40 6.04 -6.51 4.43
CA LEU A 40 5.64 -7.66 3.59
C LEU A 40 4.17 -7.58 3.16
N LEU A 41 3.31 -6.99 3.99
CA LEU A 41 1.91 -6.76 3.61
C LEU A 41 1.82 -5.76 2.46
N THR A 42 2.57 -4.67 2.52
CA THR A 42 2.64 -3.66 1.45
C THR A 42 3.17 -4.27 0.16
N ILE A 43 4.19 -5.12 0.23
CA ILE A 43 4.69 -5.84 -0.96
C ILE A 43 3.60 -6.76 -1.54
N ALA A 44 2.84 -7.46 -0.70
CA ALA A 44 1.72 -8.28 -1.17
C ALA A 44 0.62 -7.42 -1.84
N CYS A 45 0.34 -6.22 -1.31
CA CYS A 45 -0.59 -5.25 -1.90
C CYS A 45 -0.11 -4.75 -3.26
N LEU A 46 1.16 -4.32 -3.35
CA LEU A 46 1.79 -3.81 -4.57
C LEU A 46 1.81 -4.84 -5.71
N ASN A 47 1.88 -6.13 -5.36
CA ASN A 47 1.88 -7.23 -6.33
C ASN A 47 0.49 -7.89 -6.50
N GLU A 48 -0.56 -7.31 -5.91
CA GLU A 48 -1.95 -7.77 -6.00
C GLU A 48 -2.18 -9.23 -5.56
N HIS A 49 -1.36 -9.73 -4.63
CA HIS A 49 -1.44 -11.12 -4.14
C HIS A 49 -2.51 -11.27 -3.05
N ILE A 50 -3.78 -11.11 -3.41
CA ILE A 50 -4.93 -11.10 -2.46
C ILE A 50 -4.98 -12.33 -1.55
N ASN A 51 -4.71 -13.52 -2.10
CA ASN A 51 -4.74 -14.74 -1.30
C ASN A 51 -3.61 -14.77 -0.27
N LEU A 52 -2.42 -14.30 -0.66
CA LEU A 52 -1.29 -14.16 0.25
C LEU A 52 -1.60 -13.14 1.34
N MET A 53 -2.19 -11.98 0.98
CA MET A 53 -2.64 -10.99 1.95
C MET A 53 -3.62 -11.57 2.96
N ARG A 54 -4.62 -12.34 2.49
CA ARG A 54 -5.59 -12.98 3.38
C ARG A 54 -4.92 -13.96 4.34
N VAL A 55 -3.97 -14.77 3.88
CA VAL A 55 -3.21 -15.68 4.74
C VAL A 55 -2.40 -14.89 5.77
N LEU A 56 -1.72 -13.84 5.33
CA LEU A 56 -0.91 -12.97 6.15
C LEU A 56 -1.74 -12.30 7.26
N ILE A 57 -2.85 -11.66 6.93
CA ILE A 57 -3.68 -10.93 7.90
C ILE A 57 -4.45 -11.91 8.81
N LYS A 58 -4.94 -13.03 8.29
CA LYS A 58 -5.75 -13.98 9.07
C LYS A 58 -4.92 -14.77 10.07
N ARG A 59 -3.67 -15.11 9.73
CA ARG A 59 -2.81 -15.97 10.56
C ARG A 59 -1.90 -15.19 11.50
N PHE A 60 -1.58 -13.95 11.18
CA PHE A 60 -0.59 -13.15 11.91
C PHE A 60 -1.20 -11.83 12.39
N GLN A 61 -0.70 -11.32 13.51
CA GLN A 61 -1.11 -10.01 14.03
C GLN A 61 -0.30 -8.91 13.35
N LEU A 62 -0.59 -8.70 12.07
CA LEU A 62 0.08 -7.69 11.29
C LEU A 62 -0.38 -6.30 11.73
N ASP A 63 0.60 -5.42 11.86
CA ASP A 63 0.35 -4.00 12.07
C ASP A 63 0.01 -3.38 10.70
N LEU A 64 -1.27 -3.05 10.53
CA LEU A 64 -1.81 -2.47 9.31
C LEU A 64 -1.45 -0.99 9.17
N GLU A 65 -0.95 -0.37 10.24
CA GLU A 65 -0.59 1.05 10.29
C GLU A 65 0.91 1.29 10.06
N ILE A 66 1.66 0.24 9.72
CA ILE A 66 3.07 0.39 9.35
C ILE A 66 3.18 1.35 8.18
N LYS A 67 3.85 2.48 8.43
CA LYS A 67 4.17 3.46 7.40
C LYS A 67 5.26 2.92 6.48
N ASN A 68 4.98 2.98 5.19
CA ASN A 68 5.87 2.54 4.13
C ASN A 68 6.26 3.74 3.31
N ASP A 69 7.53 3.85 2.94
CA ASP A 69 8.01 4.83 1.99
C ASP A 69 7.75 4.27 0.58
N ILE A 70 6.56 4.54 0.05
CA ILE A 70 6.16 4.08 -1.28
C ILE A 70 6.42 5.21 -2.28
N LEU A 71 7.07 4.87 -3.39
CA LEU A 71 7.21 5.81 -4.50
C LEU A 71 5.88 5.88 -5.24
N PHE A 72 5.17 6.99 -5.08
CA PHE A 72 4.08 7.34 -5.95
C PHE A 72 4.68 7.85 -7.25
N GLY A 73 4.66 7.01 -8.27
CA GLY A 73 5.08 7.40 -9.61
C GLY A 73 4.08 8.38 -10.23
N ASP A 74 3.93 9.58 -9.66
CA ASP A 74 3.38 10.70 -10.41
C ASP A 74 4.52 11.35 -11.19
N GLY A 75 5.05 10.55 -12.13
CA GLY A 75 5.88 11.09 -13.18
C GLY A 75 4.97 11.90 -14.09
N HIS A 76 4.64 13.13 -13.70
CA HIS A 76 4.50 14.21 -14.67
C HIS A 76 5.79 14.16 -15.50
N LYS A 77 5.73 13.48 -16.64
CA LYS A 77 6.71 13.59 -17.72
C LYS A 77 6.54 15.00 -18.27
N ASN A 78 6.97 16.01 -17.53
CA ASN A 78 7.23 17.30 -18.08
C ASN A 78 8.43 17.08 -18.99
N ASN A 79 8.15 16.91 -20.29
CA ASN A 79 9.13 16.80 -21.37
C ASN A 79 9.92 18.11 -21.56
N ASP A 80 9.99 18.96 -20.54
CA ASP A 80 10.77 20.17 -20.56
C ASP A 80 12.18 19.81 -20.11
N ALA A 81 12.93 19.31 -21.10
CA ALA A 81 14.37 19.23 -21.08
C ALA A 81 14.95 20.62 -20.80
N ASN A 82 15.12 20.97 -19.53
CA ASN A 82 16.11 21.94 -19.01
C ASN A 82 15.80 22.28 -17.55
N PHE A 83 15.94 21.33 -16.61
CA PHE A 83 16.32 21.70 -15.26
C PHE A 83 16.90 20.47 -14.55
N ALA A 84 18.23 20.40 -14.48
CA ALA A 84 18.94 19.45 -13.64
C ALA A 84 18.79 19.86 -12.16
N VAL A 85 17.58 19.75 -11.63
CA VAL A 85 17.37 19.60 -10.20
C VAL A 85 17.31 18.11 -9.94
N SER A 86 18.14 17.63 -9.03
CA SER A 86 17.99 16.31 -8.42
C SER A 86 16.62 16.26 -7.77
N VAL A 87 15.59 15.89 -8.55
CA VAL A 87 14.27 15.58 -8.01
C VAL A 87 14.47 14.27 -7.26
N TYR A 88 14.76 14.40 -5.96
CA TYR A 88 14.68 13.25 -5.09
C TYR A 88 13.26 12.69 -5.25
N PRO A 89 13.12 11.37 -5.50
CA PRO A 89 11.80 10.75 -5.50
C PRO A 89 11.07 11.15 -4.22
N MET A 90 9.89 11.78 -4.38
CA MET A 90 9.05 12.12 -3.24
C MET A 90 8.37 10.82 -2.81
N TYR A 91 8.72 10.36 -1.61
CA TYR A 91 8.09 9.19 -1.00
C TYR A 91 6.94 9.69 -0.13
N ASP A 92 5.77 9.08 -0.29
CA ASP A 92 4.70 9.29 0.67
C ASP A 92 4.72 8.16 1.68
N GLN A 93 4.59 8.54 2.94
CA GLN A 93 4.48 7.61 4.04
C GLN A 93 3.04 7.15 4.17
N VAL A 94 2.76 5.98 3.61
CA VAL A 94 1.41 5.43 3.54
C VAL A 94 1.34 4.05 4.18
N SER A 95 0.23 3.78 4.87
CA SER A 95 -0.11 2.43 5.27
C SER A 95 -0.55 1.60 4.04
N PRO A 96 -0.50 0.25 4.10
CA PRO A 96 -1.05 -0.60 3.05
C PRO A 96 -2.50 -0.24 2.70
N LEU A 97 -3.31 0.12 3.70
CA LEU A 97 -4.72 0.49 3.52
C LEU A 97 -4.86 1.83 2.78
N MET A 98 -4.12 2.87 3.21
CA MET A 98 -4.11 4.18 2.56
C MET A 98 -3.71 4.07 1.08
N TRP A 99 -2.64 3.32 0.79
CA TRP A 99 -2.19 3.08 -0.58
C TRP A 99 -3.29 2.39 -1.41
N ALA A 100 -3.92 1.35 -0.86
CA ALA A 100 -4.96 0.60 -1.56
C ALA A 100 -6.18 1.48 -1.86
N ALA A 101 -6.57 2.35 -0.93
CA ALA A 101 -7.65 3.30 -1.10
C ALA A 101 -7.31 4.35 -2.17
N GLU A 102 -6.14 5.00 -2.07
CA GLU A 102 -5.70 6.03 -3.04
C GLU A 102 -5.62 5.46 -4.47
N LYS A 103 -5.15 4.22 -4.62
CA LYS A 103 -5.10 3.52 -5.91
C LYS A 103 -6.43 2.88 -6.34
N LYS A 104 -7.52 3.16 -5.61
CA LYS A 104 -8.88 2.65 -5.86
C LYS A 104 -8.93 1.13 -6.00
N ARG A 105 -8.07 0.42 -5.28
CA ARG A 105 -7.99 -1.04 -5.28
C ARG A 105 -9.01 -1.61 -4.30
N THR A 106 -10.28 -1.49 -4.67
CA THR A 106 -11.42 -1.90 -3.82
C THR A 106 -11.34 -3.37 -3.38
N SER A 107 -10.80 -4.27 -4.21
CA SER A 107 -10.57 -5.68 -3.83
C SER A 107 -9.56 -5.84 -2.69
N ILE A 108 -8.49 -5.03 -2.70
CA ILE A 108 -7.44 -4.99 -1.68
C ILE A 108 -7.99 -4.37 -0.40
N VAL A 109 -8.67 -3.21 -0.51
CA VAL A 109 -9.31 -2.55 0.64
C VAL A 109 -10.32 -3.49 1.31
N ASN A 110 -11.17 -4.17 0.54
CA ASN A 110 -12.12 -5.14 1.09
C ASN A 110 -11.42 -6.34 1.76
N ALA A 111 -10.31 -6.81 1.20
CA ALA A 111 -9.54 -7.91 1.78
C ALA A 111 -8.93 -7.52 3.14
N ILE A 112 -8.37 -6.31 3.23
CA ILE A 112 -7.83 -5.75 4.48
C ILE A 112 -8.98 -5.54 5.47
N ARG A 113 -10.00 -4.75 5.09
CA ARG A 113 -11.16 -4.39 5.91
C ARG A 113 -11.82 -5.58 6.59
N SER A 114 -12.03 -6.68 5.85
CA SER A 114 -12.71 -7.88 6.37
C SER A 114 -12.02 -8.55 7.57
N HIS A 115 -10.79 -8.15 7.90
CA HIS A 115 -10.01 -8.69 8.99
C HIS A 115 -9.55 -7.63 10.00
N CYS A 116 -9.94 -6.36 9.81
CA CYS A 116 -9.58 -5.26 10.71
C CYS A 116 -10.60 -5.12 11.85
N PRO A 117 -10.22 -4.63 13.05
CA PRO A 117 -11.17 -4.07 14.02
C PRO A 117 -12.03 -2.94 13.42
N LEU A 118 -13.19 -2.71 14.03
CA LEU A 118 -14.22 -1.79 13.51
C LEU A 118 -13.69 -0.38 13.18
N ILE A 119 -12.74 0.13 13.97
CA ILE A 119 -12.18 1.47 13.77
C ILE A 119 -11.45 1.60 12.43
N GLU A 120 -10.61 0.63 12.10
CA GLU A 120 -9.88 0.55 10.82
C GLU A 120 -10.83 0.25 9.66
N GLN A 121 -11.97 -0.40 9.91
CA GLN A 121 -13.00 -0.59 8.89
C GLN A 121 -13.70 0.73 8.52
N ILE A 122 -13.97 1.58 9.51
CA ILE A 122 -14.55 2.91 9.30
C ILE A 122 -13.56 3.77 8.51
N GLU A 123 -12.29 3.77 8.89
CA GLU A 123 -11.24 4.47 8.16
C GLU A 123 -11.12 3.98 6.70
N ALA A 124 -11.19 2.66 6.46
CA ALA A 124 -11.20 2.11 5.11
C ALA A 124 -12.38 2.63 4.27
N GLU A 125 -13.56 2.77 4.86
CA GLU A 125 -14.76 3.31 4.19
C GLU A 125 -14.64 4.81 3.92
N GLU A 126 -14.13 5.58 4.88
CA GLU A 126 -13.88 7.01 4.73
C GLU A 126 -12.83 7.29 3.64
N LEU A 127 -11.73 6.53 3.63
CA LEU A 127 -10.70 6.63 2.60
C LEU A 127 -11.24 6.26 1.21
N LEU A 128 -12.06 5.22 1.10
CA LEU A 128 -12.74 4.92 -0.16
C LEU A 128 -13.66 6.08 -0.57
N GLY A 129 -14.51 6.57 0.34
CA GLY A 129 -15.43 7.67 0.09
C GLY A 129 -14.74 8.93 -0.43
N THR A 130 -13.65 9.35 0.22
CA THR A 130 -12.88 10.54 -0.19
C THR A 130 -12.25 10.37 -1.58
N THR A 131 -11.78 9.17 -1.93
CA THR A 131 -11.23 8.90 -3.27
C THR A 131 -12.26 8.94 -4.39
N PHE A 132 -13.56 8.80 -4.07
CA PHE A 132 -14.64 9.01 -5.04
C PHE A 132 -15.05 10.48 -5.13
N VAL A 133 -15.15 11.19 -3.99
CA VAL A 133 -15.60 12.58 -3.95
C VAL A 133 -14.59 13.55 -4.59
N CYS A 134 -13.28 13.26 -4.53
CA CYS A 134 -12.25 14.12 -5.14
C CYS A 134 -12.20 14.09 -6.68
N PHE A 135 -13.03 13.30 -7.37
CA PHE A 135 -13.08 13.26 -8.84
C PHE A 135 -14.22 14.08 -9.44
N ASP A 136 -15.16 14.56 -8.63
CA ASP A 136 -16.33 15.34 -9.11
C ASP A 136 -16.11 16.87 -9.06
N LEU A 137 -14.90 17.32 -8.71
CA LEU A 137 -14.51 18.74 -8.77
C LEU A 137 -13.36 18.89 -9.74
N ASP A 138 -13.67 18.79 -11.03
CA ASP A 138 -12.75 19.21 -12.07
C ASP A 138 -12.56 20.74 -11.92
N GLU A 139 -11.32 21.23 -11.96
CA GLU A 139 -10.98 22.67 -11.86
C GLU A 139 -11.72 23.54 -12.89
N SER A 140 -12.33 22.92 -13.90
CA SER A 140 -13.19 23.53 -14.91
C SER A 140 -14.51 24.08 -14.35
N ASP A 141 -15.04 23.53 -13.25
CA ASP A 141 -16.29 24.00 -12.63
C ASP A 141 -16.13 25.31 -11.84
N PHE A 142 -14.92 25.59 -11.33
CA PHE A 142 -14.62 26.87 -10.66
C PHE A 142 -14.40 28.03 -11.65
N LYS A 143 -14.22 27.75 -12.94
CA LYS A 143 -14.02 28.78 -13.98
C LYS A 143 -15.32 29.32 -14.60
N GLN A 144 -16.49 28.80 -14.21
CA GLN A 144 -17.78 29.38 -14.62
C GLN A 144 -18.39 30.35 -13.59
N ALA A 145 -17.71 30.60 -12.47
CA ALA A 145 -18.19 31.47 -11.39
C ALA A 145 -17.60 32.90 -11.37
N TYR A 146 -16.81 33.31 -12.39
CA TYR A 146 -16.27 34.67 -12.51
C TYR A 146 -16.36 35.21 -13.93
#